data_AF-A0A4T0UTI9-F1
#
_entry.id   AF-A0A4T0UTI9-F1
#
_cell.length_a   1.000
_cell.length_b   1.000
_cell.length_c   1.000
_cell.angle_alpha   90.00
_cell.angle_beta   90.00
_cell.angle_gamma   90.00
#
_symmetry.space_group_name_H-M   'P 1'
#
loop_
_entity.id
_entity.type
_entity.pdbx_description
1 polymer ?
#
loop_
_entity_poly.entity_id
_entity_poly.type
_entity_poly.pdbx_seq_one_letter_code
_entity_poly.pdbx_strand_id
1 'polypeptide(L)'
;MRRYVITAVLVVTAMVVAVPIYFRAGWDRMTTECGLGDTPLDERHLDEVPWSATGERSVSYSWQWPDGFTCTYSNGHTRSSLWF
;
A
#
# COMPACT_ATOMS: atom_id res chain seq x y z
N MET A 1 14.31 -38.29 -6.80
CA MET A 1 13.85 -37.69 -5.52
C MET A 1 14.61 -36.40 -5.15
N ARG A 2 15.95 -36.37 -5.15
CA ARG A 2 16.75 -35.19 -4.72
C ARG A 2 16.49 -33.88 -5.47
N ARG A 3 16.17 -33.91 -6.78
CA ARG A 3 15.87 -32.71 -7.58
C ARG A 3 14.54 -32.05 -7.19
N TYR A 4 13.49 -32.84 -6.95
CA TYR A 4 12.17 -32.33 -6.55
C TYR A 4 12.19 -31.65 -5.17
N VAL A 5 12.97 -32.18 -4.23
CA VAL A 5 13.14 -31.58 -2.90
C VAL A 5 13.83 -30.21 -3.00
N ILE A 6 14.86 -30.08 -3.84
CA ILE A 6 15.56 -28.80 -4.05
C ILE A 6 14.62 -27.77 -4.70
N THR A 7 13.85 -28.17 -5.71
CA THR A 7 12.89 -27.26 -6.37
C THR A 7 11.81 -26.81 -5.39
N ALA A 8 11.26 -27.71 -4.57
CA ALA A 8 10.24 -27.37 -3.58
C ALA A 8 10.78 -26.39 -2.53
N VAL A 9 11.99 -26.61 -2.03
CA VAL A 9 12.64 -25.69 -1.07
C VAL A 9 12.84 -24.32 -1.70
N LEU A 10 13.35 -24.25 -2.94
CA LEU A 10 13.57 -22.97 -3.63
C LEU A 10 12.26 -22.18 -3.83
N VAL A 11 11.17 -22.85 -4.22
CA VAL A 11 9.87 -22.19 -4.39
C VAL A 11 9.31 -21.69 -3.06
N VAL A 12 9.41 -22.49 -2.00
CA VAL A 12 8.95 -22.09 -0.66
C VAL A 12 9.77 -20.91 -0.14
N THR A 13 11.10 -20.98 -0.24
CA THR A 13 11.97 -19.86 0.18
C THR A 13 11.71 -18.61 -0.65
N ALA A 14 11.51 -18.73 -1.97
CA ALA A 14 11.16 -17.61 -2.82
C ALA A 14 9.83 -16.98 -2.40
N MET A 15 8.79 -17.75 -2.10
CA MET A 15 7.52 -17.20 -1.59
C MET A 15 7.68 -16.53 -0.23
N VAL A 16 8.37 -17.16 0.71
CA VAL A 16 8.58 -16.64 2.08
C VAL A 16 9.38 -15.34 2.07
N VAL A 17 10.23 -15.11 1.08
CA VAL A 17 11.02 -13.87 0.95
C VAL A 17 10.31 -12.84 0.08
N ALA A 18 9.80 -13.24 -1.08
CA ALA A 18 9.21 -12.30 -2.05
C ALA A 18 7.88 -11.73 -1.57
N VAL A 19 7.01 -12.52 -0.92
CA VAL A 19 5.70 -12.04 -0.46
C VAL A 19 5.83 -10.95 0.60
N PRO A 20 6.63 -11.08 1.67
CA PRO A 20 6.79 -10.01 2.65
C PRO A 20 7.47 -8.77 2.08
N ILE A 21 8.47 -8.93 1.20
CA ILE A 21 9.14 -7.79 0.55
C ILE A 21 8.14 -7.02 -0.32
N TYR A 22 7.36 -7.73 -1.14
CA TYR A 22 6.36 -7.12 -2.00
C TYR A 22 5.26 -6.43 -1.19
N PHE A 23 4.77 -7.09 -0.13
CA PHE A 23 3.79 -6.50 0.77
C PHE A 23 4.33 -5.25 1.48
N ARG A 24 5.61 -5.24 1.88
CA ARG A 24 6.24 -4.08 2.52
C ARG A 24 6.43 -2.91 1.56
N ALA A 25 7.00 -3.15 0.37
CA ALA A 25 7.17 -2.10 -0.65
C ALA A 25 5.83 -1.54 -1.11
N GLY A 26 4.92 -2.47 -1.36
CA GLY A 26 3.50 -2.41 -1.15
C GLY A 26 2.94 -1.29 -0.26
N TRP A 27 3.08 -1.55 1.03
CA TRP A 27 2.59 -0.71 2.10
C TRP A 27 3.26 0.67 2.09
N ASP A 28 4.57 0.74 1.85
CA ASP A 28 5.33 2.00 1.85
C ASP A 28 4.87 2.94 0.72
N ARG A 29 4.55 2.42 -0.48
CA ARG A 29 3.96 3.27 -1.54
C ARG A 29 2.56 3.74 -1.17
N MET A 30 1.77 2.86 -0.57
CA MET A 30 0.39 3.17 -0.18
C MET A 30 0.33 4.28 0.87
N THR A 31 1.18 4.21 1.90
CA THR A 31 1.28 5.26 2.91
C THR A 31 1.77 6.58 2.31
N THR A 32 2.80 6.53 1.46
CA THR A 32 3.36 7.72 0.81
C THR A 32 2.37 8.40 -0.14
N GLU A 33 1.69 7.63 -0.99
CA GLU A 33 0.76 8.19 -1.98
C GLU A 33 -0.56 8.65 -1.36
N CYS A 34 -0.97 8.03 -0.25
CA CYS A 34 -2.19 8.42 0.47
C CYS A 34 -1.95 9.44 1.59
N GLY A 35 -0.69 9.90 1.75
CA GLY A 35 -0.34 10.94 2.71
C GLY A 35 -0.47 10.50 4.17
N LEU A 36 -0.18 9.23 4.47
CA LEU A 36 -0.03 8.70 5.82
C LEU A 36 1.39 8.22 6.06
N GLY A 37 2.37 9.09 5.88
CA GLY A 37 3.67 8.88 6.49
C GLY A 37 3.82 9.64 7.79
N ASP A 38 4.80 9.23 8.59
CA ASP A 38 5.12 9.80 9.90
C ASP A 38 5.74 11.21 9.82
N THR A 39 5.78 11.83 8.63
CA THR A 39 6.46 13.11 8.40
C THR A 39 5.47 14.24 8.08
N PRO A 40 5.78 15.49 8.47
CA PRO A 40 4.94 16.65 8.15
C PRO A 40 4.76 16.94 6.65
N LEU A 41 5.55 16.30 5.78
CA LEU A 41 5.40 16.38 4.32
C LEU A 41 4.24 15.51 3.80
N ASP A 42 3.78 14.52 4.57
CA ASP A 42 2.61 13.69 4.24
C ASP A 42 1.28 14.40 4.50
N GLU A 43 1.25 15.34 5.45
CA GLU A 43 0.08 16.18 5.71
C GLU A 43 -0.22 17.15 4.55
N ARG A 44 0.79 17.47 3.73
CA ARG A 44 0.67 18.43 2.62
C ARG A 44 -0.30 17.98 1.52
N HIS A 45 -0.47 16.67 1.34
CA HIS A 45 -1.44 16.14 0.38
C HIS A 45 -2.87 16.13 0.91
N LEU A 46 -3.06 16.13 2.23
CA LEU A 46 -4.39 16.33 2.83
C LEU A 46 -4.83 17.79 2.68
N ASP A 47 -3.90 18.74 2.67
CA ASP A 47 -4.19 20.17 2.48
C ASP A 47 -4.45 20.57 1.00
N GLU A 48 -4.04 19.75 0.03
CA GLU A 48 -4.35 19.95 -1.40
C GLU A 48 -5.78 19.53 -1.76
N VAL A 49 -6.39 18.65 -0.97
CA VAL A 49 -7.80 18.31 -1.11
C VAL A 49 -8.61 19.35 -0.34
N PRO A 50 -9.69 19.94 -0.90
CA PRO A 50 -10.52 20.87 -0.16
C PRO A 50 -11.28 20.12 0.94
N TRP A 51 -10.91 20.29 2.20
CA TRP A 51 -11.62 19.66 3.32
C TRP A 51 -12.73 20.58 3.78
N SER A 52 -13.97 20.17 3.57
CA SER A 52 -15.14 21.01 3.88
C SER A 52 -15.56 21.01 5.35
N ALA A 53 -14.87 20.30 6.25
CA ALA A 53 -15.28 20.26 7.65
C ALA A 53 -14.13 19.89 8.59
N THR A 54 -14.15 20.50 9.76
CA THR A 54 -13.45 20.16 11.02
C THR A 54 -13.83 18.77 11.55
N GLY A 55 -13.79 17.75 10.70
CA GLY A 55 -14.04 16.34 11.02
C GLY A 55 -12.74 15.55 11.06
N GLU A 56 -12.72 14.45 11.81
CA GLU A 56 -11.57 13.57 11.96
C GLU A 56 -10.94 13.20 10.61
N ARG A 57 -9.63 13.47 10.49
CA ARG A 57 -8.81 13.10 9.33
C ARG A 57 -8.70 11.58 9.26
N SER A 58 -9.65 10.91 8.60
CA SER A 58 -9.56 9.46 8.36
C SER A 58 -9.39 9.13 6.88
N VAL A 59 -8.58 8.09 6.64
CA VAL A 59 -8.34 7.49 5.34
C VAL A 59 -8.60 6.00 5.47
N SER A 60 -9.41 5.48 4.56
CA SER A 60 -9.70 4.06 4.45
C SER A 60 -9.01 3.47 3.23
N TYR A 61 -8.69 2.19 3.33
CA TYR A 61 -7.68 1.54 2.52
C TYR A 61 -8.20 0.24 1.95
N SER A 62 -8.07 0.10 0.63
CA SER A 62 -8.39 -1.14 -0.08
C SER A 62 -7.19 -1.59 -0.89
N TRP A 63 -6.65 -2.75 -0.53
CA TRP A 63 -5.60 -3.38 -1.28
C TRP A 63 -6.20 -4.16 -2.46
N GLN A 64 -5.74 -3.87 -3.67
CA GLN A 64 -6.16 -4.57 -4.88
C GLN A 64 -4.98 -5.41 -5.38
N TRP A 65 -4.70 -6.55 -4.75
CA TRP A 65 -3.63 -7.41 -5.24
C TRP A 65 -4.05 -8.06 -6.57
N PRO A 66 -3.19 -8.10 -7.61
CA PRO A 66 -1.83 -7.56 -7.72
C PRO A 66 -1.79 -6.13 -8.30
N ASP A 67 -2.93 -5.57 -8.68
CA ASP A 67 -3.08 -4.42 -9.57
C ASP A 67 -2.81 -3.07 -8.91
N GLY A 68 -3.08 -2.90 -7.61
CA GLY A 68 -2.96 -1.59 -6.98
C GLY A 68 -3.32 -1.50 -5.50
N PHE A 69 -3.58 -0.27 -5.09
CA PHE A 69 -4.37 0.06 -3.91
C PHE A 69 -5.29 1.23 -4.23
N THR A 70 -6.34 1.38 -3.43
CA THR A 70 -7.24 2.52 -3.45
C THR A 70 -7.36 3.07 -2.03
N CYS A 71 -7.28 4.38 -1.92
CA CYS A 71 -7.48 5.14 -0.70
C CYS A 71 -8.74 5.99 -0.85
N THR A 72 -9.59 5.93 0.16
CA THR A 72 -10.82 6.74 0.24
C THR A 72 -10.72 7.62 1.47
N TYR A 73 -10.72 8.93 1.24
CA TYR A 73 -10.63 9.95 2.26
C TYR A 73 -12.02 10.23 2.86
N SER A 74 -12.07 10.60 4.13
CA SER A 74 -13.30 11.01 4.84
C SER A 74 -14.09 12.14 4.17
N ASN A 75 -13.42 12.97 3.38
CA ASN A 75 -14.04 14.04 2.58
C ASN A 75 -14.68 13.53 1.26
N GLY A 76 -14.69 12.22 1.02
CA GLY A 76 -15.30 11.59 -0.15
C GLY A 76 -14.38 11.51 -1.38
N HIS A 77 -13.17 12.07 -1.33
CA HIS A 77 -12.20 11.90 -2.40
C HIS A 77 -11.62 10.48 -2.40
N THR A 78 -11.18 10.03 -3.57
CA THR A 78 -10.49 8.75 -3.75
C THR A 78 -9.22 8.93 -4.55
N ARG A 79 -8.18 8.17 -4.21
CA ARG A 79 -6.94 8.05 -4.97
C ARG A 79 -6.67 6.57 -5.20
N SER A 80 -6.43 6.18 -6.44
CA SER A 80 -5.99 4.83 -6.80
C SER A 80 -4.60 4.90 -7.41
N SER A 81 -3.81 3.87 -7.15
CA SER A 81 -2.49 3.67 -7.75
C SER A 81 -2.39 2.26 -8.26
N LEU A 82 -1.81 2.11 -9.45
CA LEU A 82 -1.58 0.83 -10.09
C LEU A 82 -0.10 0.47 -9.98
N TRP A 83 0.21 -0.78 -9.67
CA TRP A 83 1.57 -1.33 -9.68
C TRP A 83 1.98 -1.60 -11.14
N PHE A 84 2.42 -0.58 -11.87
CA PHE A 84 3.12 -0.77 -13.16
C PHE A 84 4.56 -1.24 -12.94
#